data_AF-A0A924H583-F1
#
_entry.id   AF-A0A924H583-F1
#
_cell.length_a   1.000
_cell.length_b   1.000
_cell.length_c   1.000
_cell.angle_alpha   90.00
_cell.angle_beta   90.00
_cell.angle_gamma   90.00
#
_symmetry.space_group_name_H-M   'P 1'
#
loop_
_entity.id
_entity.type
_entity.pdbx_description
1 polymer ?
#
loop_
_entity_poly.entity_id
_entity_poly.type
_entity_poly.pdbx_seq_one_letter_code
_entity_poly.pdbx_strand_id
1 'polypeptide(L)' 'HLCPTALGHELAQLDGSVDVHITHIKPGESGAVMREIGALGSRHRIQALVAGQVMRLG' A
#
# COMPACT_ATOMS: atom_id res chain seq x y z
N HIS A 1 -0.34 13.39 0.66
CA HIS A 1 -1.10 12.18 0.29
C HIS A 1 -0.69 11.76 -1.10
N LEU A 2 -0.32 10.49 -1.29
CA LEU A 2 -0.09 9.94 -2.63
C LEU A 2 -1.43 9.45 -3.19
N CYS A 3 -1.69 9.74 -4.47
CA CYS A 3 -2.71 9.00 -5.22
C CYS A 3 -2.13 7.63 -5.64
N PRO A 4 -2.96 6.66 -6.02
CA PRO A 4 -2.48 5.32 -6.41
C PRO A 4 -1.45 5.33 -7.54
N THR A 5 -1.60 6.20 -8.54
CA THR A 5 -0.62 6.32 -9.63
C THR A 5 0.75 6.80 -9.12
N ALA A 6 0.78 7.84 -8.28
CA ALA A 6 2.02 8.34 -7.68
C ALA A 6 2.68 7.26 -6.80
N LEU A 7 1.88 6.53 -6.01
CA LEU A 7 2.37 5.39 -5.24
C LEU A 7 3.00 4.31 -6.12
N GLY A 8 2.41 4.00 -7.28
CA GLY A 8 2.97 3.03 -8.23
C GLY A 8 4.38 3.40 -8.72
N HIS A 9 4.63 4.68 -8.98
CA HIS A 9 5.96 5.17 -9.38
C HIS A 9 7.00 5.03 -8.26
N GLU A 10 6.63 5.28 -7.01
CA GLU A 10 7.53 5.08 -5.87
C GLU A 10 7.83 3.59 -5.66
N LEU A 11 6.80 2.74 -5.74
CA LEU A 11 6.95 1.29 -5.60
C LEU A 11 7.88 0.69 -6.66
N ALA A 12 7.83 1.17 -7.89
CA ALA A 12 8.70 0.67 -8.96
C ALA A 12 10.21 0.85 -8.67
N GLN A 13 10.57 1.79 -7.79
CA GLN A 13 11.95 2.09 -7.43
C GLN A 13 12.48 1.22 -6.27
N LEU A 14 11.62 0.46 -5.58
CA LEU A 14 12.03 -0.38 -4.46
C LEU A 14 12.47 -1.76 -4.95
N ASP A 15 13.72 -2.15 -4.71
CA ASP A 15 14.23 -3.45 -5.13
C ASP A 15 13.51 -4.64 -4.47
N GLY A 16 13.49 -5.76 -5.21
CA GLY A 16 12.92 -7.02 -4.73
C GLY A 16 11.41 -6.95 -4.42
N SER A 17 10.96 -7.85 -3.54
CA SER A 17 9.56 -7.92 -3.09
C SER A 17 9.49 -7.76 -1.58
N VAL A 18 8.92 -6.65 -1.14
CA VAL A 18 8.82 -6.25 0.27
C VAL A 18 7.37 -6.12 0.73
N ASP A 19 7.16 -6.12 2.04
CA ASP A 19 5.86 -5.87 2.65
C ASP A 19 5.63 -4.35 2.78
N VAL A 20 4.54 -3.88 2.16
CA VAL A 20 4.17 -2.45 2.16
C VAL A 20 2.86 -2.28 2.90
N HIS A 21 2.88 -1.44 3.93
CA HIS A 21 1.71 -1.15 4.76
C HIS A 21 1.22 0.27 4.48
N ILE A 22 0.04 0.40 3.86
CA ILE A 22 -0.55 1.68 3.48
C ILE A 22 -1.22 2.31 4.70
N THR A 23 -0.84 3.55 5.00
CA THR A 23 -1.36 4.34 6.12
C THR A 23 -2.16 5.55 5.62
N HIS A 24 -2.87 6.22 6.54
CA HIS A 24 -3.58 7.47 6.27
C HIS A 24 -4.56 7.44 5.07
N ILE A 25 -5.22 6.30 4.89
CA ILE A 25 -6.35 6.17 3.98
C ILE A 25 -7.54 6.93 4.59
N LYS A 26 -8.24 7.73 3.78
CA LYS A 26 -9.43 8.45 4.25
C LYS A 26 -10.51 7.46 4.73
N PRO A 27 -11.23 7.79 5.83
CA PRO A 27 -12.34 6.96 6.30
C PRO A 27 -13.38 6.75 5.19
N GLY A 28 -13.82 5.50 5.02
CA GLY A 28 -14.78 5.11 3.98
C GLY A 28 -14.18 4.84 2.60
N GLU A 29 -12.92 5.20 2.35
CA GLU A 29 -12.29 5.03 1.01
C GLU A 29 -11.40 3.79 0.89
N SER A 30 -11.12 3.08 1.99
CA SER A 30 -10.16 1.97 2.01
C SER A 30 -10.37 0.90 0.95
N GLY A 31 -11.62 0.45 0.75
CA GLY A 31 -11.91 -0.55 -0.29
C GLY A 31 -11.61 -0.05 -1.71
N ALA A 32 -11.93 1.21 -2.01
CA ALA A 32 -11.68 1.80 -3.32
C ALA A 32 -10.18 2.02 -3.55
N VAL A 33 -9.50 2.65 -2.59
CA VAL A 33 -8.06 2.91 -2.65
C VAL A 33 -7.27 1.61 -2.78
N MET A 34 -7.56 0.59 -1.96
CA MET A 34 -6.83 -0.68 -2.04
C MET A 34 -7.11 -1.45 -3.34
N ARG A 35 -8.29 -1.28 -3.95
CA ARG A 35 -8.58 -1.83 -5.28
C ARG A 35 -7.73 -1.15 -6.36
N GLU A 36 -7.66 0.18 -6.34
CA GLU A 36 -6.83 0.94 -7.28
C GLU A 36 -5.35 0.60 -7.14
N ILE A 37 -4.87 0.45 -5.90
CA ILE A 37 -3.50 0.00 -5.62
C ILE A 37 -3.26 -1.43 -6.14
N GLY A 38 -4.21 -2.35 -5.93
CA GLY A 38 -4.13 -3.71 -6.45
C GLY A 38 -4.04 -3.76 -7.98
N ALA A 39 -4.71 -2.82 -8.67
CA ALA A 39 -4.67 -2.71 -10.12
C ALA A 39 -3.31 -2.21 -10.68
N LEU A 40 -2.41 -1.69 -9.84
CA LEU A 40 -1.07 -1.27 -10.25
C LEU A 40 -0.16 -2.45 -10.64
N GLY A 41 -0.53 -3.69 -10.28
CA GLY A 41 0.25 -4.88 -10.63
C GLY A 41 1.64 -4.91 -9.98
N SER A 42 1.78 -4.28 -8.81
CA SER A 42 3.03 -4.22 -8.07
C SER A 42 3.53 -5.61 -7.66
N ARG A 43 4.85 -5.82 -7.70
CA ARG A 43 5.49 -7.04 -7.17
C ARG A 43 5.48 -7.11 -5.64
N HIS A 44 5.24 -5.99 -4.97
CA HIS A 44 5.28 -5.89 -3.51
C HIS A 44 4.01 -6.48 -2.88
N ARG A 45 4.12 -6.95 -1.63
CA ARG A 45 2.98 -7.45 -0.85
C ARG A 45 2.35 -6.27 -0.12
N ILE A 46 1.29 -5.71 -0.69
CA ILE A 46 0.69 -4.47 -0.22
C ILE A 46 -0.58 -4.75 0.58
N GLN A 47 -0.68 -4.17 1.78
CA GLN A 47 -1.85 -4.26 2.64
C GLN A 47 -2.16 -2.91 3.29
N ALA A 48 -3.44 -2.66 3.60
CA ALA A 48 -3.79 -1.52 4.44
C ALA A 48 -3.38 -1.80 5.89
N LEU A 49 -2.75 -0.82 6.55
CA LEU A 49 -2.47 -0.91 7.97
C LEU A 49 -3.75 -0.62 8.77
N VAL A 50 -4.08 -1.52 9.70
CA VAL A 50 -5.27 -1.36 10.56
C VAL A 50 -4.86 -0.87 11.95
N ALA A 51 -5.68 -0.03 12.57
CA ALA A 51 -5.46 0.44 13.94
C ALA A 51 -5.32 -0.75 14.91
N GLY A 52 -4.26 -0.74 15.72
CA GLY A 52 -3.94 -1.82 16.65
C GLY A 52 -3.22 -3.02 16.02
N GLN A 53 -2.94 -3.01 14.71
CA GLN A 53 -2.15 -4.05 14.06
C GLN A 53 -0.71 -4.04 14.61
N VAL A 54 -0.27 -5.19 15.11
CA VAL A 54 1.13 -5.39 15.56
C VAL A 54 1.95 -5.91 14.38
N MET A 55 2.95 -5.13 13.99
CA MET A 55 3.90 -5.51 12.95
C MET A 55 5.13 -6.15 13.60
N ARG A 56 5.47 -7.37 13.18
CA ARG A 56 6.76 -7.98 13.53
C ARG A 56 7.77 -7.54 12.48
N LEU A 57 8.76 -6.77 12.92
CA LEU A 57 9.90 -6.37 12.11
C LEU A 57 11.03 -7.36 12.43
N GLY A 58 11.69 -7.86 11.38
CA GLY A 58 12.86 -8.74 11.50
C GLY A 58 14.10 -7.98 11.92
#